data_AF-A0AAJ8WQA3-F1
#
_entry.id   AF-A0AAJ8WQA3-F1
#
_cell.length_a   1.000
_cell.length_b   1.000
_cell.length_c   1.000
_cell.angle_alpha   90.00
_cell.angle_beta   90.00
_cell.angle_gamma   90.00
#
_symmetry.space_group_name_H-M   'P 1'
#
loop_
_entity.id
_entity.type
_entity.pdbx_description
1 polymer ?
#
loop_
_entity_poly.entity_id
_entity_poly.type
_entity_poly.pdbx_seq_one_letter_code
_entity_poly.pdbx_strand_id
1 'polypeptide(L)'
;MCKRRIIMKIDKNKFNEMMNPEGVALTQNSIPDSCNSLPSGAISDPYNFAANVKAFLRKRMRFVNDKLTGDCLFILIPNEIKRDVEHLGRGVDRFFSSMNIGIKGKVILSLDVRLSKVRILDVGCDSSTDEIEMHNIFSAEIEKILSLSPVNISYCQYAHDCSMLSAFPDAKNADADADIYDLNAKQITYNCAELEKHTDDFYQKELKYPSSTMMIWDKQTEFKLIAKAETRISARLGDSLQNKLGKENVAAEPNVNSGRIDIFIHSNAMGVDQGPCIIELKVLRHEKSDNYNRRWLYKGVLQARDYALDMDAKSKYLFSFDGREKNSEFAVIPLVAGKYDVKYINI
;
A
#
# COMPACT_ATOMS: atom_id res chain seq x y z
N MET A 1 -0.44 -25.32 -30.95
CA MET A 1 -0.74 -26.47 -30.08
C MET A 1 -1.38 -25.97 -28.79
N CYS A 2 -2.64 -26.33 -28.52
CA CYS A 2 -3.36 -25.97 -27.30
C CYS A 2 -2.78 -26.72 -26.09
N LYS A 3 -2.22 -26.00 -25.10
CA LYS A 3 -1.90 -26.57 -23.78
C LYS A 3 -3.22 -26.82 -23.04
N ARG A 4 -3.61 -28.09 -22.91
CA ARG A 4 -4.73 -28.51 -22.06
C ARG A 4 -4.40 -28.14 -20.60
N ARG A 5 -5.18 -27.25 -19.98
CA ARG A 5 -5.22 -27.08 -18.53
C ARG A 5 -5.70 -28.41 -17.93
N ILE A 6 -4.83 -29.12 -17.24
CA ILE A 6 -5.22 -30.25 -16.40
C ILE A 6 -5.90 -29.64 -15.17
N ILE A 7 -7.23 -29.60 -15.16
CA ILE A 7 -8.01 -29.33 -13.95
C ILE A 7 -8.05 -30.64 -13.16
N MET A 8 -7.06 -30.87 -12.30
CA MET A 8 -7.17 -31.91 -11.29
C MET A 8 -8.18 -31.44 -10.23
N LYS A 9 -9.37 -32.06 -10.21
CA LYS A 9 -10.26 -31.99 -9.04
C LYS A 9 -9.57 -32.74 -7.90
N ILE A 10 -8.85 -32.00 -7.05
CA ILE A 10 -8.36 -32.56 -5.78
C ILE A 10 -9.56 -32.68 -4.85
N ASP A 11 -9.90 -33.92 -4.52
CA ASP A 11 -10.94 -34.28 -3.55
C ASP A 11 -10.64 -33.61 -2.19
N LYS A 12 -11.67 -33.00 -1.55
CA LYS A 12 -11.56 -32.42 -0.20
C LYS A 12 -11.05 -33.45 0.81
N ASN A 13 -11.36 -34.73 0.63
CA ASN A 13 -10.91 -35.80 1.53
C ASN A 13 -9.41 -36.08 1.39
N LYS A 14 -8.88 -36.13 0.15
CA LYS A 14 -7.43 -36.26 -0.09
C LYS A 14 -6.63 -35.04 0.36
N PHE A 15 -7.24 -33.86 0.35
CA PHE A 15 -6.64 -32.62 0.85
C PHE A 15 -6.42 -32.64 2.37
N ASN A 16 -7.39 -33.17 3.12
CA ASN A 16 -7.28 -33.38 4.57
C ASN A 16 -6.37 -34.55 4.93
N GLU A 17 -6.08 -35.48 4.01
CA GLU A 17 -5.10 -36.55 4.25
C GLU A 17 -3.65 -36.07 4.07
N MET A 18 -3.40 -35.06 3.21
CA MET A 18 -2.07 -34.50 2.96
C MET A 18 -1.59 -33.48 4.01
N MET A 19 -2.50 -33.04 4.89
CA MET A 19 -2.29 -32.05 5.95
C MET A 19 -2.87 -32.61 7.25
N ASN A 20 -2.24 -32.45 8.42
CA ASN A 20 -2.86 -32.93 9.66
C ASN A 20 -4.24 -32.25 9.86
N PRO A 21 -5.38 -32.99 9.85
CA PRO A 21 -6.73 -32.42 9.79
C PRO A 21 -7.06 -31.49 10.96
N GLU A 22 -6.65 -31.87 12.17
CA GLU A 22 -6.82 -31.05 13.38
C GLU A 22 -6.01 -29.75 13.26
N GLY A 23 -4.83 -29.82 12.65
CA GLY A 23 -3.99 -28.66 12.37
C GLY A 23 -4.57 -27.70 11.33
N VAL A 24 -5.31 -28.20 10.33
CA VAL A 24 -5.94 -27.36 9.29
C VAL A 24 -7.09 -26.55 9.88
N ALA A 25 -7.99 -27.18 10.65
CA ALA A 25 -9.10 -26.51 11.30
C ALA A 25 -8.62 -25.46 12.33
N LEU A 26 -7.62 -25.81 13.14
CA LEU A 26 -7.01 -24.86 14.08
C LEU A 26 -6.34 -23.67 13.37
N THR A 27 -5.72 -23.90 12.20
CA THR A 27 -5.09 -22.83 11.42
C THR A 27 -6.15 -21.92 10.79
N GLN A 28 -7.25 -22.47 10.26
CA GLN A 28 -8.36 -21.68 9.74
C GLN A 28 -8.97 -20.77 10.81
N ASN A 29 -9.21 -21.30 12.01
CA ASN A 29 -9.75 -20.54 13.14
C ASN A 29 -8.77 -19.47 13.69
N SER A 30 -7.49 -19.52 13.30
CA SER A 30 -6.46 -18.55 13.70
C SER A 30 -6.29 -17.38 12.74
N ILE A 31 -7.08 -17.35 11.67
CA ILE A 31 -7.14 -16.27 10.68
C ILE A 31 -8.35 -15.41 11.06
N PRO A 32 -8.19 -14.08 11.27
CA PRO A 32 -9.32 -13.20 11.56
C PRO A 32 -10.38 -13.26 10.45
N ASP A 33 -11.67 -13.31 10.82
CA ASP A 33 -12.81 -13.36 9.88
C ASP A 33 -12.93 -12.12 9.00
N SER A 34 -12.34 -11.01 9.43
CA SER A 34 -12.38 -9.75 8.73
C SER A 34 -11.14 -8.93 9.00
N CYS A 35 -10.91 -8.15 7.99
CA CYS A 35 -9.78 -7.34 7.69
C CYS A 35 -10.07 -5.85 7.90
N ASN A 36 -11.36 -5.50 7.93
CA ASN A 36 -11.84 -4.19 8.35
C ASN A 36 -11.79 -4.08 9.87
N SER A 37 -10.58 -4.26 10.42
CA SER A 37 -10.15 -3.72 11.71
C SER A 37 -9.23 -2.53 11.46
N LEU A 38 -9.57 -1.68 10.48
CA LEU A 38 -9.32 -0.25 10.74
C LEU A 38 -10.24 0.05 11.92
N PRO A 39 -9.73 0.28 13.14
CA PRO A 39 -10.57 0.91 14.14
C PRO A 39 -11.17 2.15 13.47
N SER A 40 -12.43 2.45 13.75
CA SER A 40 -13.12 3.66 13.30
C SER A 40 -12.49 4.97 13.83
N GLY A 41 -11.22 4.91 14.25
CA GLY A 41 -10.32 5.99 14.66
C GLY A 41 -8.84 5.70 14.33
N ALA A 42 -8.52 4.80 13.39
CA ALA A 42 -7.18 4.73 12.82
C ALA A 42 -6.89 6.06 12.11
N ILE A 43 -5.82 6.72 12.51
CA ILE A 43 -5.29 7.92 11.86
C ILE A 43 -5.30 7.66 10.36
N SER A 44 -6.05 8.48 9.63
CA SER A 44 -6.18 8.40 8.19
C SER A 44 -4.77 8.42 7.59
N ASP A 45 -4.34 7.32 6.96
CA ASP A 45 -2.98 7.17 6.47
C ASP A 45 -2.63 8.34 5.51
N PRO A 46 -1.73 9.24 5.90
CA PRO A 46 -1.42 10.44 5.13
C PRO A 46 -0.72 10.13 3.81
N TYR A 47 -0.01 9.01 3.73
CA TYR A 47 0.64 8.56 2.49
C TYR A 47 -0.39 8.08 1.47
N ASN A 48 -1.42 7.36 1.94
CA ASN A 48 -2.56 6.97 1.12
C ASN A 48 -3.33 8.19 0.57
N PHE A 49 -3.46 9.25 1.36
CA PHE A 49 -4.05 10.50 0.88
C PHE A 49 -3.21 11.15 -0.23
N ALA A 50 -1.91 11.32 -0.01
CA ALA A 50 -0.99 11.88 -1.02
C ALA A 50 -1.01 11.06 -2.33
N ALA A 51 -1.05 9.73 -2.23
CA ALA A 51 -1.18 8.82 -3.38
C ALA A 51 -2.44 9.12 -4.21
N ASN A 52 -3.57 9.28 -3.53
CA ASN A 52 -4.86 9.55 -4.20
C ASN A 52 -4.89 10.96 -4.82
N VAL A 53 -4.31 11.97 -4.16
CA VAL A 53 -4.16 13.33 -4.75
C VAL A 53 -3.30 13.27 -6.01
N LYS A 54 -2.14 12.61 -5.94
CA LYS A 54 -1.23 12.42 -7.07
C LYS A 54 -1.92 11.71 -8.24
N ALA A 55 -2.62 10.61 -7.97
CA ALA A 55 -3.35 9.85 -8.98
C ALA A 55 -4.47 10.68 -9.62
N PHE A 56 -5.21 11.46 -8.82
CA PHE A 56 -6.22 12.39 -9.30
C PHE A 56 -5.62 13.45 -10.23
N LEU A 57 -4.56 14.13 -9.81
CA LEU A 57 -3.91 15.19 -10.60
C LEU A 57 -3.33 14.64 -11.90
N ARG A 58 -2.64 13.50 -11.88
CA ARG A 58 -2.14 12.86 -13.12
C ARG A 58 -3.24 12.47 -14.08
N LYS A 59 -4.35 11.92 -13.57
CA LYS A 59 -5.52 11.64 -14.39
C LYS A 59 -6.05 12.93 -15.00
N ARG A 60 -6.18 13.98 -14.18
CA ARG A 60 -6.68 15.28 -14.62
C ARG A 60 -5.81 15.92 -15.71
N MET A 61 -4.49 15.97 -15.52
CA MET A 61 -3.53 16.49 -16.51
C MET A 61 -3.62 15.79 -17.87
N ARG A 62 -4.09 14.54 -17.92
CA ARG A 62 -4.28 13.79 -19.18
C ARG A 62 -5.58 14.13 -19.91
N PHE A 63 -6.61 14.58 -19.20
CA PHE A 63 -7.98 14.62 -19.73
C PHE A 63 -8.67 15.99 -19.63
N VAL A 64 -8.11 16.93 -18.87
CA VAL A 64 -8.75 18.21 -18.56
C VAL A 64 -7.92 19.35 -19.11
N ASN A 65 -8.62 20.36 -19.65
CA ASN A 65 -8.01 21.59 -20.15
C ASN A 65 -7.19 22.27 -19.05
N ASP A 66 -6.01 22.75 -19.40
CA ASP A 66 -5.10 23.52 -18.54
C ASP A 66 -5.82 24.65 -17.82
N LYS A 67 -6.80 25.32 -18.46
CA LYS A 67 -7.55 26.42 -17.84
C LYS A 67 -8.33 26.04 -16.58
N LEU A 68 -8.65 24.76 -16.39
CA LEU A 68 -9.36 24.25 -15.21
C LEU A 68 -8.41 23.63 -14.19
N THR A 69 -7.12 23.56 -14.51
CA THR A 69 -6.05 23.03 -13.68
C THR A 69 -5.12 24.19 -13.32
N GLY A 70 -4.51 24.15 -12.15
CA GLY A 70 -3.73 25.25 -11.62
C GLY A 70 -3.37 24.99 -10.18
N ASP A 71 -2.64 25.94 -9.59
CA ASP A 71 -2.19 25.84 -8.21
C ASP A 71 -3.38 25.60 -7.28
N CYS A 72 -3.23 24.59 -6.43
CA CYS A 72 -4.29 24.19 -5.50
C CYS A 72 -3.73 23.48 -4.29
N LEU A 73 -4.52 23.50 -3.22
CA LEU A 73 -4.19 22.92 -1.93
C LEU A 73 -5.21 21.85 -1.58
N PHE A 74 -4.74 20.65 -1.25
CA PHE A 74 -5.56 19.56 -0.74
C PHE A 74 -5.27 19.36 0.74
N ILE A 75 -6.29 19.34 1.59
CA ILE A 75 -6.13 19.11 3.04
C ILE A 75 -6.94 17.89 3.45
N LEU A 76 -6.34 16.91 4.12
CA LEU A 76 -7.05 15.80 4.73
C LEU A 76 -7.61 16.23 6.08
N ILE A 77 -8.93 16.22 6.20
CA ILE A 77 -9.62 16.68 7.41
C ILE A 77 -9.68 15.54 8.44
N PRO A 78 -9.12 15.72 9.65
CA PRO A 78 -9.24 14.78 10.76
C PRO A 78 -10.71 14.56 11.16
N ASN A 79 -11.05 13.35 11.59
CA ASN A 79 -12.43 12.96 11.92
C ASN A 79 -13.07 13.88 12.97
N GLU A 80 -12.26 14.38 13.89
CA GLU A 80 -12.63 15.21 15.04
C GLU A 80 -13.28 16.52 14.60
N ILE A 81 -12.82 17.10 13.49
CA ILE A 81 -13.26 18.42 13.00
C ILE A 81 -14.07 18.36 11.71
N LYS A 82 -14.38 17.15 11.19
CA LYS A 82 -15.14 17.00 9.93
C LYS A 82 -16.46 17.75 9.96
N ARG A 83 -17.23 17.60 11.03
CA ARG A 83 -18.53 18.27 11.17
C ARG A 83 -18.41 19.80 11.17
N ASP A 84 -17.31 20.31 11.73
CA ASP A 84 -17.06 21.75 11.83
C ASP A 84 -16.69 22.37 10.48
N VAL A 85 -16.17 21.57 9.53
CA VAL A 85 -15.80 22.06 8.19
C VAL A 85 -16.73 21.57 7.08
N GLU A 86 -17.65 20.65 7.37
CA GLU A 86 -18.59 20.05 6.42
C GLU A 86 -19.58 21.05 5.80
N HIS A 87 -19.75 22.23 6.37
CA HIS A 87 -20.60 23.28 5.83
C HIS A 87 -19.84 24.31 4.98
N LEU A 88 -18.50 24.22 4.93
CA LEU A 88 -17.67 25.18 4.20
C LEU A 88 -17.68 24.88 2.69
N GLY A 89 -17.75 25.93 1.89
CA GLY A 89 -17.63 25.88 0.42
C GLY A 89 -18.63 24.96 -0.28
N ARG A 90 -18.27 24.54 -1.50
CA ARG A 90 -19.11 23.65 -2.32
C ARG A 90 -18.83 22.18 -2.01
N GLY A 91 -19.87 21.43 -1.66
CA GLY A 91 -19.80 19.99 -1.51
C GLY A 91 -19.73 19.24 -2.84
N VAL A 92 -18.81 18.27 -2.94
CA VAL A 92 -18.70 17.38 -4.10
C VAL A 92 -18.50 15.94 -3.66
N ASP A 93 -19.41 15.07 -4.13
CA ASP A 93 -19.28 13.64 -4.02
C ASP A 93 -18.54 13.05 -5.23
N ARG A 94 -17.85 11.94 -5.01
CA ARG A 94 -17.03 11.22 -6.01
C ARG A 94 -16.04 12.13 -6.72
N PHE A 95 -15.40 13.04 -5.98
CA PHE A 95 -14.54 14.08 -6.55
C PHE A 95 -13.41 13.52 -7.42
N PHE A 96 -12.83 12.37 -7.04
CA PHE A 96 -11.84 11.66 -7.86
C PHE A 96 -12.26 11.39 -9.32
N SER A 97 -13.57 11.30 -9.58
CA SER A 97 -14.14 11.08 -10.92
C SER A 97 -14.65 12.37 -11.59
N SER A 98 -14.73 13.47 -10.85
CA SER A 98 -15.35 14.73 -11.29
C SER A 98 -14.35 15.66 -11.98
N MET A 99 -14.09 15.40 -13.25
CA MET A 99 -13.07 16.11 -14.04
C MET A 99 -13.48 17.52 -14.51
N ASN A 100 -14.78 17.83 -14.53
CA ASN A 100 -15.30 19.10 -15.06
C ASN A 100 -15.24 20.26 -14.04
N ILE A 101 -14.87 19.99 -12.79
CA ILE A 101 -14.84 20.99 -11.72
C ILE A 101 -13.47 21.65 -11.72
N GLY A 102 -13.38 22.95 -12.03
CA GLY A 102 -12.11 23.71 -11.97
C GLY A 102 -11.51 23.73 -10.56
N ILE A 103 -10.21 23.45 -10.45
CA ILE A 103 -9.47 23.38 -9.18
C ILE A 103 -8.42 24.48 -9.01
N LYS A 104 -8.13 25.25 -10.06
CA LYS A 104 -7.18 26.37 -10.01
C LYS A 104 -7.59 27.37 -8.92
N GLY A 105 -6.65 27.73 -8.05
CA GLY A 105 -6.83 28.70 -6.99
C GLY A 105 -7.79 28.23 -5.88
N LYS A 106 -7.91 26.92 -5.67
CA LYS A 106 -8.87 26.36 -4.72
C LYS A 106 -8.21 25.58 -3.60
N VAL A 107 -8.88 25.59 -2.46
CA VAL A 107 -8.59 24.70 -1.33
C VAL A 107 -9.61 23.58 -1.32
N ILE A 108 -9.14 22.34 -1.40
CA ILE A 108 -9.93 21.12 -1.42
C ILE A 108 -9.78 20.44 -0.06
N LEU A 109 -10.80 20.56 0.78
CA LEU A 109 -10.88 19.87 2.06
C LEU A 109 -11.43 18.45 1.84
N SER A 110 -10.59 17.44 1.98
CA SER A 110 -10.98 16.05 1.82
C SER A 110 -11.48 15.45 3.13
N LEU A 111 -12.70 14.92 3.11
CA LEU A 111 -13.33 14.27 4.26
C LEU A 111 -13.00 12.77 4.34
N ASP A 112 -12.23 12.24 3.39
CA ASP A 112 -11.70 10.88 3.40
C ASP A 112 -10.40 10.78 2.59
N VAL A 113 -9.61 9.72 2.80
CA VAL A 113 -8.32 9.54 2.10
C VAL A 113 -8.47 9.27 0.60
N ARG A 114 -9.67 8.88 0.13
CA ARG A 114 -9.96 8.47 -1.25
C ARG A 114 -10.45 9.61 -2.12
N LEU A 115 -10.52 10.84 -1.60
CA LEU A 115 -11.14 11.99 -2.27
C LEU A 115 -12.58 11.69 -2.72
N SER A 116 -13.31 10.85 -1.97
CA SER A 116 -14.68 10.47 -2.32
C SER A 116 -15.69 11.55 -1.90
N LYS A 117 -15.41 12.27 -0.81
CA LYS A 117 -16.19 13.41 -0.35
C LYS A 117 -15.27 14.58 -0.06
N VAL A 118 -15.50 15.72 -0.73
CA VAL A 118 -14.69 16.92 -0.53
C VAL A 118 -15.55 18.17 -0.36
N ARG A 119 -14.96 19.20 0.26
CA ARG A 119 -15.41 20.59 0.22
C ARG A 119 -14.42 21.43 -0.55
N ILE A 120 -14.92 22.24 -1.47
CA ILE A 120 -14.11 23.09 -2.32
C ILE A 120 -14.35 24.53 -1.91
N LEU A 121 -13.30 25.18 -1.39
CA LEU A 121 -13.28 26.59 -1.08
C LEU A 121 -12.70 27.35 -2.27
N ASP A 122 -13.38 28.43 -2.64
CA ASP A 122 -12.83 29.41 -3.57
C ASP A 122 -12.11 30.47 -2.73
N VAL A 123 -10.80 30.56 -2.87
CA VAL A 123 -9.97 31.49 -2.08
C VAL A 123 -9.68 32.79 -2.84
N GLY A 124 -10.44 33.05 -3.92
CA GLY A 124 -10.47 34.36 -4.55
C GLY A 124 -9.25 34.68 -5.41
N CYS A 125 -8.57 33.66 -5.93
CA CYS A 125 -7.42 33.85 -6.82
C CYS A 125 -7.90 34.31 -8.20
N ASP A 126 -7.39 35.44 -8.67
CA ASP A 126 -7.61 35.90 -10.02
C ASP A 126 -6.55 35.35 -10.99
N SER A 127 -6.65 35.67 -12.27
CA SER A 127 -5.68 35.20 -13.27
C SER A 127 -4.28 35.81 -13.13
N SER A 128 -4.10 36.80 -12.24
CA SER A 128 -2.87 37.56 -12.02
C SER A 128 -2.21 37.29 -10.68
N THR A 129 -2.83 36.49 -9.80
CA THR A 129 -2.27 36.12 -8.50
C THR A 129 -0.94 35.40 -8.70
N ASP A 130 0.14 35.95 -8.13
CA ASP A 130 1.48 35.38 -8.26
C ASP A 130 1.72 34.22 -7.28
N GLU A 131 2.81 33.47 -7.48
CA GLU A 131 3.13 32.27 -6.68
C GLU A 131 3.30 32.57 -5.18
N ILE A 132 3.84 33.76 -4.82
CA ILE A 132 4.09 34.14 -3.43
C ILE A 132 2.76 34.45 -2.74
N GLU A 133 1.89 35.20 -3.41
CA GLU A 133 0.55 35.50 -2.92
C GLU A 133 -0.29 34.21 -2.78
N MET A 134 -0.22 33.32 -3.76
CA MET A 134 -0.84 31.98 -3.69
C MET A 134 -0.35 31.18 -2.49
N HIS A 135 0.96 31.16 -2.24
CA HIS A 135 1.53 30.46 -1.10
C HIS A 135 1.03 31.05 0.23
N ASN A 136 1.00 32.38 0.36
CA ASN A 136 0.51 33.04 1.57
C ASN A 136 -0.97 32.74 1.84
N ILE A 137 -1.82 32.73 0.80
CA ILE A 137 -3.24 32.36 0.91
C ILE A 137 -3.39 30.92 1.40
N PHE A 138 -2.63 29.99 0.81
CA PHE A 138 -2.65 28.58 1.19
C PHE A 138 -2.16 28.36 2.63
N SER A 139 -1.09 29.04 3.04
CA SER A 139 -0.57 29.01 4.40
C SER A 139 -1.59 29.54 5.41
N ALA A 140 -2.29 30.64 5.11
CA ALA A 140 -3.33 31.17 5.98
C ALA A 140 -4.52 30.20 6.17
N GLU A 141 -4.93 29.49 5.11
CA GLU A 141 -5.99 28.49 5.23
C GLU A 141 -5.52 27.23 5.99
N ILE A 142 -4.25 26.83 5.86
CA ILE A 142 -3.64 25.77 6.69
C ILE A 142 -3.70 26.16 8.17
N GLU A 143 -3.25 27.37 8.52
CA GLU A 143 -3.27 27.88 9.90
C GLU A 143 -4.70 27.94 10.47
N LYS A 144 -5.66 28.39 9.66
CA LYS A 144 -7.07 28.44 10.04
C LYS A 144 -7.62 27.05 10.34
N ILE A 145 -7.33 26.03 9.52
CA ILE A 145 -7.77 24.65 9.79
C ILE A 145 -7.04 24.06 10.99
N LEU A 146 -5.74 24.33 11.15
CA LEU A 146 -4.98 23.93 12.33
C LEU A 146 -5.54 24.53 13.62
N SER A 147 -6.06 25.77 13.58
CA SER A 147 -6.69 26.40 14.75
C SER A 147 -7.96 25.69 15.24
N LEU A 148 -8.62 24.93 14.37
CA LEU A 148 -9.82 24.16 14.69
C LEU A 148 -9.49 22.76 15.21
N SER A 149 -8.31 22.23 14.89
CA SER A 149 -7.95 20.83 15.16
C SER A 149 -6.91 20.71 16.28
N PRO A 150 -7.18 19.90 17.34
CA PRO A 150 -6.14 19.56 18.30
C PRO A 150 -5.09 18.61 17.71
N VAL A 151 -5.40 17.96 16.58
CA VAL A 151 -4.56 17.00 15.86
C VAL A 151 -3.90 17.68 14.68
N ASN A 152 -2.69 17.21 14.35
CA ASN A 152 -1.97 17.64 13.16
C ASN A 152 -2.74 17.29 11.88
N ILE A 153 -2.56 18.07 10.82
CA ILE A 153 -3.19 17.82 9.53
C ILE A 153 -2.16 17.35 8.52
N SER A 154 -2.64 16.62 7.51
CA SER A 154 -1.86 16.25 6.35
C SER A 154 -2.39 17.00 5.13
N TYR A 155 -1.50 17.56 4.32
CA TYR A 155 -1.90 18.32 3.16
C TYR A 155 -0.97 18.09 1.97
N CYS A 156 -1.45 18.43 0.78
CA CYS A 156 -0.67 18.41 -0.44
C CYS A 156 -0.86 19.72 -1.19
N GLN A 157 0.24 20.38 -1.54
CA GLN A 157 0.24 21.57 -2.37
C GLN A 157 0.68 21.19 -3.79
N TYR A 158 -0.15 21.51 -4.78
CA TYR A 158 0.18 21.32 -6.19
C TYR A 158 0.60 22.65 -6.79
N ALA A 159 1.83 22.72 -7.29
CA ALA A 159 2.36 23.80 -8.10
C ALA A 159 2.27 23.38 -9.58
N HIS A 160 1.38 24.04 -10.31
CA HIS A 160 0.98 23.64 -11.65
C HIS A 160 2.08 23.88 -12.69
N ASP A 161 2.73 25.04 -12.64
CA ASP A 161 3.71 25.49 -13.64
C ASP A 161 4.92 24.55 -13.73
N CYS A 162 5.35 23.99 -12.60
CA CYS A 162 6.40 22.97 -12.54
C CYS A 162 5.85 21.53 -12.47
N SER A 163 4.53 21.35 -12.43
CA SER A 163 3.86 20.06 -12.27
C SER A 163 4.33 19.28 -11.03
N MET A 164 4.58 19.98 -9.93
CA MET A 164 5.10 19.41 -8.69
C MET A 164 4.01 19.32 -7.63
N LEU A 165 3.93 18.18 -6.95
CA LEU A 165 3.09 17.97 -5.78
C LEU A 165 3.98 17.81 -4.56
N SER A 166 3.87 18.71 -3.59
CA SER A 166 4.52 18.60 -2.29
C SER A 166 3.53 18.05 -1.28
N ALA A 167 3.81 16.90 -0.69
CA ALA A 167 2.99 16.31 0.36
C ALA A 167 3.64 16.45 1.73
N PHE A 168 2.84 16.88 2.69
CA PHE A 168 3.24 17.12 4.07
C PHE A 168 2.39 16.19 4.94
N PRO A 169 2.94 15.03 5.37
CA PRO A 169 2.20 14.08 6.21
C PRO A 169 1.90 14.66 7.58
N ASP A 170 2.78 15.56 8.04
CA ASP A 170 2.75 16.24 9.33
C ASP A 170 2.97 17.76 9.12
N ALA A 171 1.92 18.57 9.28
CA ALA A 171 1.98 20.02 9.08
C ALA A 171 2.80 20.78 10.13
N LYS A 172 3.01 20.22 11.34
CA LYS A 172 3.84 20.86 12.38
C LYS A 172 5.33 20.84 12.05
N ASN A 173 5.76 19.89 11.23
CA ASN A 173 7.15 19.74 10.76
C ASN A 173 7.31 20.08 9.27
N ALA A 174 6.45 20.96 8.74
CA ALA A 174 6.38 21.26 7.30
C ALA A 174 7.73 21.68 6.67
N ASP A 175 8.62 22.30 7.46
CA ASP A 175 9.92 22.78 6.98
C ASP A 175 10.99 21.66 6.81
N ALA A 176 10.74 20.43 7.27
CA ALA A 176 11.75 19.36 7.27
C ALA A 176 11.44 18.15 6.37
N ASP A 177 10.16 17.81 6.14
CA ASP A 177 9.78 16.46 5.66
C ASP A 177 8.76 16.45 4.49
N ALA A 178 8.84 17.42 3.57
CA ALA A 178 7.99 17.39 2.39
C ALA A 178 8.39 16.25 1.42
N ASP A 179 7.50 15.31 1.15
CA ASP A 179 7.66 14.36 0.05
C ASP A 179 7.28 15.06 -1.26
N ILE A 180 8.27 15.28 -2.14
CA ILE A 180 8.08 16.01 -3.40
C ILE A 180 7.89 15.01 -4.55
N TYR A 181 6.80 15.19 -5.31
CA TYR A 181 6.46 14.36 -6.46
C TYR A 181 6.39 15.17 -7.74
N ASP A 182 7.23 14.81 -8.71
CA ASP A 182 7.09 15.24 -10.10
C ASP A 182 5.93 14.46 -10.75
N LEU A 183 4.89 15.18 -11.20
CA LEU A 183 3.73 14.57 -11.85
C LEU A 183 3.99 14.21 -13.32
N ASN A 184 4.97 14.86 -13.96
CA ASN A 184 5.45 14.53 -15.31
C ASN A 184 6.42 13.34 -15.30
N ALA A 185 7.05 13.06 -14.17
CA ALA A 185 7.87 11.86 -14.01
C ALA A 185 7.05 10.62 -14.38
N LYS A 186 7.61 9.81 -15.29
CA LYS A 186 6.98 8.57 -15.73
C LYS A 186 6.79 7.67 -14.52
N GLN A 187 5.52 7.36 -14.20
CA GLN A 187 5.22 6.39 -13.16
C GLN A 187 5.86 5.06 -13.54
N ILE A 188 6.71 4.53 -12.66
CA ILE A 188 7.23 3.18 -12.78
C ILE A 188 6.09 2.24 -12.37
N THR A 189 5.74 1.32 -13.26
CA THR A 189 4.73 0.30 -13.02
C THR A 189 5.37 -1.05 -13.18
N TYR A 190 5.07 -1.98 -12.30
CA TYR A 190 5.48 -3.36 -12.45
C TYR A 190 4.39 -4.20 -13.09
N ASN A 191 4.80 -5.03 -14.04
CA ASN A 191 4.09 -6.27 -14.31
C ASN A 191 4.56 -7.38 -13.34
N CYS A 192 3.88 -8.52 -13.37
CA CYS A 192 4.18 -9.65 -12.50
C CYS A 192 5.63 -10.15 -12.65
N ALA A 193 6.17 -10.23 -13.86
CA ALA A 193 7.52 -10.69 -14.09
C ALA A 193 8.56 -9.70 -13.52
N GLU A 194 8.28 -8.40 -13.59
CA GLU A 194 9.13 -7.37 -12.98
C GLU A 194 9.08 -7.43 -11.45
N LEU A 195 7.91 -7.67 -10.86
CA LEU A 195 7.75 -7.86 -9.41
C LEU A 195 8.45 -9.15 -8.92
N GLU A 196 8.28 -10.24 -9.64
CA GLU A 196 8.93 -11.54 -9.38
C GLU A 196 10.45 -11.37 -9.46
N LYS A 197 10.95 -10.68 -10.49
CA LYS A 197 12.39 -10.36 -10.64
C LYS A 197 12.90 -9.46 -9.51
N HIS A 198 12.18 -8.41 -9.13
CA HIS A 198 12.58 -7.54 -8.03
C HIS A 198 12.74 -8.34 -6.74
N THR A 199 11.80 -9.26 -6.49
CA THR A 199 11.80 -10.11 -5.29
C THR A 199 12.97 -11.09 -5.29
N ASP A 200 13.27 -11.72 -6.43
CA ASP A 200 14.47 -12.56 -6.56
C ASP A 200 15.76 -11.75 -6.37
N ASP A 201 15.88 -10.58 -7.02
CA ASP A 201 17.03 -9.68 -6.84
C ASP A 201 17.20 -9.28 -5.36
N PHE A 202 16.11 -8.99 -4.65
CA PHE A 202 16.11 -8.71 -3.21
C PHE A 202 16.59 -9.93 -2.42
N TYR A 203 16.06 -11.11 -2.69
CA TYR A 203 16.49 -12.34 -2.02
C TYR A 203 17.98 -12.62 -2.22
N GLN A 204 18.47 -12.59 -3.46
CA GLN A 204 19.86 -12.91 -3.80
C GLN A 204 20.84 -11.94 -3.10
N LYS A 205 20.48 -10.66 -2.98
CA LYS A 205 21.34 -9.61 -2.41
C LYS A 205 21.26 -9.57 -0.88
N GLU A 206 20.06 -9.70 -0.33
CA GLU A 206 19.78 -9.31 1.05
C GLU A 206 19.54 -10.51 1.97
N LEU A 207 19.00 -11.62 1.45
CA LEU A 207 18.46 -12.73 2.27
C LEU A 207 19.21 -14.06 2.13
N LYS A 208 19.76 -14.37 0.95
CA LYS A 208 20.27 -15.70 0.61
C LYS A 208 21.33 -16.24 1.55
N TYR A 209 22.15 -15.37 2.13
CA TYR A 209 23.22 -15.75 3.05
C TYR A 209 23.16 -14.94 4.34
N PRO A 210 23.59 -15.54 5.46
CA PRO A 210 23.90 -14.81 6.68
C PRO A 210 24.80 -13.59 6.40
N SER A 211 24.21 -12.40 6.50
CA SER A 211 24.89 -11.12 6.23
C SER A 211 24.62 -10.12 7.35
N SER A 212 25.54 -9.16 7.50
CA SER A 212 25.38 -8.04 8.45
C SER A 212 24.34 -7.02 8.00
N THR A 213 24.01 -6.97 6.70
CA THR A 213 23.27 -5.88 6.04
C THR A 213 21.84 -5.71 6.55
N MET A 214 21.18 -6.81 6.94
CA MET A 214 19.78 -6.77 7.40
C MET A 214 19.57 -7.11 8.87
N MET A 215 20.57 -7.68 9.56
CA MET A 215 20.42 -8.17 10.95
C MET A 215 19.16 -9.03 11.14
N ILE A 216 18.82 -9.87 10.16
CA ILE A 216 17.75 -10.88 10.24
C ILE A 216 18.24 -12.21 10.80
N TRP A 217 19.56 -12.39 10.80
CA TRP A 217 20.27 -13.52 11.37
C TRP A 217 20.72 -13.18 12.78
N ASP A 218 20.48 -14.10 13.72
CA ASP A 218 20.89 -13.98 15.12
C ASP A 218 22.42 -13.93 15.26
N LYS A 219 23.11 -14.69 14.39
CA LYS A 219 24.57 -14.63 14.22
C LYS A 219 24.92 -14.76 12.73
N GLN A 220 25.98 -14.09 12.31
CA GLN A 220 26.44 -14.10 10.90
C GLN A 220 26.99 -15.45 10.42
N THR A 221 27.19 -16.42 11.32
CA THR A 221 27.77 -17.73 11.01
C THR A 221 26.80 -18.89 11.16
N GLU A 222 25.55 -18.62 11.56
CA GLU A 222 24.54 -19.66 11.86
C GLU A 222 23.24 -19.37 11.09
N PHE A 223 22.60 -20.41 10.55
CA PHE A 223 21.26 -20.33 9.93
C PHE A 223 20.17 -20.23 11.01
N LYS A 224 20.28 -19.21 11.85
CA LYS A 224 19.35 -18.93 12.94
C LYS A 224 18.82 -17.52 12.79
N LEU A 225 17.51 -17.40 12.65
CA LEU A 225 16.83 -16.13 12.44
C LEU A 225 16.45 -15.47 13.75
N ILE A 226 16.47 -14.13 13.79
CA ILE A 226 15.92 -13.36 14.92
C ILE A 226 14.41 -13.64 15.08
N ALA A 227 13.87 -13.38 16.27
CA ALA A 227 12.45 -13.62 16.55
C ALA A 227 11.50 -12.87 15.59
N LYS A 228 11.85 -11.64 15.19
CA LYS A 228 11.04 -10.78 14.30
C LYS A 228 11.51 -10.75 12.84
N ALA A 229 12.10 -11.85 12.34
CA ALA A 229 12.67 -11.87 10.99
C ALA A 229 11.63 -11.61 9.89
N GLU A 230 10.41 -12.18 9.99
CA GLU A 230 9.32 -11.96 9.03
C GLU A 230 9.00 -10.47 8.88
N THR A 231 8.63 -9.79 9.96
CA THR A 231 8.37 -8.34 9.97
C THR A 231 9.54 -7.52 9.40
N ARG A 232 10.79 -7.89 9.72
CA ARG A 232 11.97 -7.15 9.25
C ARG A 232 12.20 -7.33 7.75
N ILE A 233 11.99 -8.53 7.23
CA ILE A 233 12.11 -8.82 5.80
C ILE A 233 10.97 -8.12 5.05
N SER A 234 9.74 -8.21 5.53
CA SER A 234 8.57 -7.52 4.96
C SER A 234 8.77 -6.01 4.89
N ALA A 235 9.23 -5.39 5.98
CA ALA A 235 9.51 -3.96 6.01
C ALA A 235 10.57 -3.56 4.96
N ARG A 236 11.68 -4.31 4.89
CA ARG A 236 12.76 -4.02 3.93
C ARG A 236 12.38 -4.26 2.47
N LEU A 237 11.59 -5.30 2.20
CA LEU A 237 11.04 -5.52 0.86
C LEU A 237 10.05 -4.39 0.50
N GLY A 238 9.23 -3.97 1.46
CA GLY A 238 8.37 -2.79 1.35
C GLY A 238 9.16 -1.53 0.99
N ASP A 239 10.21 -1.20 1.74
CA ASP A 239 11.10 -0.06 1.47
C ASP A 239 11.71 -0.13 0.06
N SER A 240 12.19 -1.32 -0.34
CA SER A 240 12.78 -1.53 -1.67
C SER A 240 11.77 -1.28 -2.80
N LEU A 241 10.54 -1.76 -2.61
CA LEU A 241 9.44 -1.52 -3.54
C LEU A 241 9.03 -0.04 -3.55
N GLN A 242 8.92 0.61 -2.39
CA GLN A 242 8.64 2.05 -2.28
C GLN A 242 9.70 2.90 -2.99
N ASN A 243 10.97 2.55 -2.87
CA ASN A 243 12.06 3.25 -3.57
C ASN A 243 11.98 3.14 -5.09
N LYS A 244 11.36 2.07 -5.62
CA LYS A 244 11.20 1.85 -7.06
C LYS A 244 9.87 2.32 -7.61
N LEU A 245 8.79 2.15 -6.86
CA LEU A 245 7.42 2.39 -7.29
C LEU A 245 6.86 3.72 -6.76
N GLY A 246 7.49 4.31 -5.74
CA GLY A 246 6.99 5.45 -4.97
C GLY A 246 6.39 5.00 -3.63
N LYS A 247 6.72 5.72 -2.54
CA LYS A 247 6.25 5.44 -1.17
C LYS A 247 4.73 5.34 -1.09
N GLU A 248 4.06 6.22 -1.82
CA GLU A 248 2.62 6.37 -1.87
C GLU A 248 1.92 5.22 -2.63
N ASN A 249 2.67 4.39 -3.36
CA ASN A 249 2.11 3.30 -4.17
C ASN A 249 2.29 1.93 -3.53
N VAL A 250 2.93 1.85 -2.36
CA VAL A 250 3.21 0.61 -1.63
C VAL A 250 2.98 0.82 -0.14
N ALA A 251 2.00 0.13 0.43
CA ALA A 251 1.75 0.08 1.86
C ALA A 251 2.38 -1.19 2.47
N ALA A 252 3.04 -1.07 3.63
CA ALA A 252 3.70 -2.20 4.32
C ALA A 252 3.37 -2.21 5.82
N GLU A 253 3.47 -3.38 6.45
CA GLU A 253 3.03 -3.67 7.84
C GLU A 253 3.46 -2.68 8.94
N PRO A 254 4.66 -2.05 8.99
CA PRO A 254 4.96 -1.11 10.08
C PRO A 254 4.04 0.11 10.13
N ASN A 255 3.24 0.36 9.07
CA ASN A 255 2.24 1.43 9.01
C ASN A 255 0.80 0.96 9.31
N VAL A 256 0.59 -0.33 9.63
CA VAL A 256 -0.75 -0.91 9.82
C VAL A 256 -0.83 -1.64 11.16
N ASN A 257 -1.39 -0.99 12.19
CA ASN A 257 -1.54 -1.51 13.56
C ASN A 257 -2.56 -2.67 13.73
N SER A 258 -2.70 -3.59 12.75
CA SER A 258 -3.79 -4.58 12.74
C SER A 258 -3.40 -6.06 12.59
N GLY A 259 -2.10 -6.40 12.53
CA GLY A 259 -1.63 -7.80 12.46
C GLY A 259 -1.96 -8.49 11.13
N ARG A 260 -1.58 -7.87 10.01
CA ARG A 260 -2.21 -8.03 8.68
C ARG A 260 -1.21 -7.78 7.53
N ILE A 261 -1.53 -8.30 6.32
CA ILE A 261 -0.84 -8.21 5.01
C ILE A 261 0.55 -7.58 5.04
N ASP A 262 1.59 -8.34 4.69
CA ASP A 262 2.96 -7.82 4.70
C ASP A 262 3.15 -6.60 3.79
N ILE A 263 2.67 -6.67 2.53
CA ILE A 263 2.81 -5.59 1.55
C ILE A 263 1.59 -5.52 0.61
N PHE A 264 1.09 -4.30 0.36
CA PHE A 264 0.07 -3.98 -0.64
C PHE A 264 0.61 -2.98 -1.67
N ILE A 265 0.50 -3.31 -2.95
CA ILE A 265 0.90 -2.45 -4.07
C ILE A 265 -0.37 -1.96 -4.78
N HIS A 266 -0.51 -0.65 -4.87
CA HIS A 266 -1.68 0.00 -5.44
C HIS A 266 -1.78 -0.21 -6.96
N SER A 267 -3.00 -0.13 -7.51
CA SER A 267 -3.27 -0.37 -8.95
C SER A 267 -2.47 0.52 -9.89
N ASN A 268 -2.06 1.70 -9.45
CA ASN A 268 -1.29 2.67 -10.22
C ASN A 268 0.20 2.32 -10.34
N ALA A 269 0.74 1.44 -9.49
CA ALA A 269 2.10 0.93 -9.57
C ALA A 269 2.17 -0.47 -10.18
N MET A 270 1.05 -1.02 -10.63
CA MET A 270 0.95 -2.31 -11.29
C MET A 270 0.36 -2.16 -12.69
N GLY A 271 0.60 -3.13 -13.57
CA GLY A 271 -0.10 -3.21 -14.86
C GLY A 271 -1.63 -3.26 -14.68
N VAL A 272 -2.38 -2.66 -15.62
CA VAL A 272 -3.85 -2.45 -15.50
C VAL A 272 -4.61 -3.73 -15.18
N ASP A 273 -4.22 -4.86 -15.75
CA ASP A 273 -4.88 -6.16 -15.54
C ASP A 273 -4.28 -6.99 -14.39
N GLN A 274 -3.33 -6.41 -13.66
CA GLN A 274 -2.52 -7.10 -12.66
C GLN A 274 -2.58 -6.43 -11.28
N GLY A 275 -2.92 -5.14 -11.21
CA GLY A 275 -3.08 -4.38 -9.97
C GLY A 275 -4.54 -4.24 -9.50
N PRO A 276 -4.79 -3.99 -8.20
CA PRO A 276 -3.83 -3.96 -7.09
C PRO A 276 -3.21 -5.34 -6.82
N CYS A 277 -2.10 -5.35 -6.09
CA CYS A 277 -1.38 -6.57 -5.74
C CYS A 277 -1.16 -6.67 -4.23
N ILE A 278 -1.33 -7.86 -3.67
CA ILE A 278 -0.91 -8.15 -2.29
C ILE A 278 0.27 -9.14 -2.29
N ILE A 279 1.11 -9.02 -1.27
CA ILE A 279 2.19 -9.96 -0.98
C ILE A 279 2.06 -10.32 0.50
N GLU A 280 1.84 -11.60 0.76
CA GLU A 280 2.00 -12.20 2.08
C GLU A 280 3.38 -12.86 2.13
N LEU A 281 4.19 -12.53 3.14
CA LEU A 281 5.46 -13.13 3.43
C LEU A 281 5.31 -14.16 4.55
N LYS A 282 5.97 -15.30 4.42
CA LYS A 282 6.11 -16.29 5.48
C LYS A 282 7.57 -16.72 5.59
N VAL A 283 8.08 -16.81 6.80
CA VAL A 283 9.47 -17.23 7.04
C VAL A 283 9.52 -18.64 7.63
N LEU A 284 10.24 -19.53 6.94
CA LEU A 284 10.51 -20.88 7.42
C LEU A 284 11.74 -20.89 8.32
N ARG A 285 11.64 -21.65 9.41
CA ARG A 285 12.61 -21.60 10.52
C ARG A 285 13.18 -22.98 10.80
N HIS A 286 14.48 -23.05 11.05
CA HIS A 286 15.18 -24.32 11.32
C HIS A 286 14.72 -24.95 12.64
N GLU A 287 14.40 -24.12 13.62
CA GLU A 287 13.96 -24.53 14.95
C GLU A 287 12.51 -25.02 14.98
N LYS A 288 11.80 -24.95 13.85
CA LYS A 288 10.42 -25.39 13.69
C LYS A 288 10.35 -26.70 12.91
N SER A 289 9.40 -27.56 13.29
CA SER A 289 9.18 -28.81 12.57
C SER A 289 8.64 -28.57 11.16
N ASP A 290 8.86 -29.52 10.26
CA ASP A 290 8.30 -29.48 8.90
C ASP A 290 6.78 -29.36 8.89
N ASN A 291 6.09 -29.99 9.86
CA ASN A 291 4.65 -29.85 10.00
C ASN A 291 4.24 -28.41 10.41
N TYR A 292 5.02 -27.76 11.27
CA TYR A 292 4.79 -26.35 11.62
C TYR A 292 5.01 -25.46 10.39
N ASN A 293 6.15 -25.59 9.72
CA ASN A 293 6.50 -24.79 8.54
C ASN A 293 5.47 -24.97 7.41
N ARG A 294 5.02 -26.21 7.17
CA ARG A 294 3.93 -26.50 6.21
C ARG A 294 2.61 -25.83 6.60
N ARG A 295 2.22 -25.88 7.88
CA ARG A 295 1.01 -25.18 8.37
C ARG A 295 1.16 -23.66 8.28
N TRP A 296 2.36 -23.14 8.50
CA TRP A 296 2.67 -21.72 8.40
C TRP A 296 2.49 -21.20 6.97
N LEU A 297 3.02 -21.93 5.98
CA LEU A 297 2.80 -21.61 4.56
C LEU A 297 1.33 -21.74 4.16
N TYR A 298 0.66 -22.79 4.64
CA TYR A 298 -0.77 -22.94 4.40
C TYR A 298 -1.58 -21.76 4.93
N LYS A 299 -1.24 -21.26 6.13
CA LYS A 299 -1.83 -20.04 6.68
C LYS A 299 -1.58 -18.85 5.75
N GLY A 300 -0.36 -18.67 5.26
CA GLY A 300 -0.01 -17.62 4.30
C GLY A 300 -0.82 -17.65 3.01
N VAL A 301 -1.10 -18.85 2.45
CA VAL A 301 -1.96 -18.96 1.26
C VAL A 301 -3.38 -18.48 1.55
N LEU A 302 -3.95 -18.87 2.69
CA LEU A 302 -5.30 -18.46 3.07
C LEU A 302 -5.36 -16.95 3.36
N GLN A 303 -4.36 -16.42 4.07
CA GLN A 303 -4.22 -14.99 4.33
C GLN A 303 -4.16 -14.20 3.02
N ALA A 304 -3.28 -14.57 2.09
CA ALA A 304 -3.22 -13.94 0.78
C ALA A 304 -4.56 -13.99 0.03
N ARG A 305 -5.26 -15.13 0.06
CA ARG A 305 -6.59 -15.25 -0.56
C ARG A 305 -7.59 -14.26 0.05
N ASP A 306 -7.72 -14.25 1.37
CA ASP A 306 -8.72 -13.46 2.08
C ASP A 306 -8.44 -11.97 1.90
N TYR A 307 -7.18 -11.58 2.05
CA TYR A 307 -6.72 -10.22 1.84
C TYR A 307 -6.95 -9.70 0.42
N ALA A 308 -6.78 -10.56 -0.58
CA ALA A 308 -7.07 -10.18 -1.96
C ALA A 308 -8.56 -9.90 -2.19
N LEU A 309 -9.45 -10.65 -1.51
CA LEU A 309 -10.89 -10.40 -1.56
C LEU A 309 -11.25 -9.06 -0.90
N ASP A 310 -10.68 -8.78 0.28
CA ASP A 310 -10.99 -7.57 1.03
C ASP A 310 -10.49 -6.29 0.34
N MET A 311 -9.34 -6.37 -0.33
CA MET A 311 -8.68 -5.23 -0.97
C MET A 311 -8.95 -5.15 -2.48
N ASP A 312 -9.81 -6.02 -3.03
CA ASP A 312 -10.07 -6.14 -4.47
C ASP A 312 -8.79 -6.28 -5.30
N ALA A 313 -7.82 -7.08 -4.79
CA ALA A 313 -6.53 -7.26 -5.43
C ALA A 313 -6.62 -8.30 -6.56
N LYS A 314 -6.08 -7.93 -7.73
CA LYS A 314 -6.05 -8.81 -8.92
C LYS A 314 -4.92 -9.82 -8.85
N SER A 315 -3.77 -9.41 -8.33
CA SER A 315 -2.62 -10.30 -8.11
C SER A 315 -2.44 -10.56 -6.63
N LYS A 316 -2.10 -11.80 -6.28
CA LYS A 316 -1.88 -12.21 -4.90
C LYS A 316 -0.77 -13.23 -4.79
N TYR A 317 0.19 -12.92 -3.93
CA TYR A 317 1.39 -13.70 -3.75
C TYR A 317 1.51 -14.21 -2.32
N LEU A 318 2.03 -15.44 -2.20
CA LEU A 318 2.68 -15.92 -1.00
C LEU A 318 4.18 -16.01 -1.32
N PHE A 319 4.99 -15.17 -0.68
CA PHE A 319 6.43 -15.29 -0.66
C PHE A 319 6.86 -16.06 0.58
N SER A 320 7.70 -17.06 0.39
CA SER A 320 8.24 -17.87 1.46
C SER A 320 9.74 -17.69 1.49
N PHE A 321 10.28 -17.13 2.57
CA PHE A 321 11.72 -17.11 2.80
C PHE A 321 12.14 -18.36 3.57
N ASP A 322 12.99 -19.19 2.96
CA ASP A 322 13.50 -20.40 3.60
C ASP A 322 14.76 -20.11 4.43
N GLY A 323 14.58 -19.81 5.71
CA GLY A 323 15.68 -19.60 6.65
C GLY A 323 16.34 -20.89 7.16
N ARG A 324 15.98 -22.05 6.61
CA ARG A 324 16.56 -23.35 7.01
C ARG A 324 17.84 -23.62 6.22
N GLU A 325 18.76 -24.37 6.82
CA GLU A 325 19.99 -24.80 6.15
C GLU A 325 19.74 -25.79 4.99
N LYS A 326 18.67 -26.58 5.09
CA LYS A 326 18.23 -27.51 4.03
C LYS A 326 16.82 -27.16 3.58
N ASN A 327 16.70 -26.81 2.30
CA ASN A 327 15.42 -26.50 1.67
C ASN A 327 14.61 -27.80 1.48
N SER A 328 13.63 -28.04 2.35
CA SER A 328 12.63 -29.08 2.13
C SER A 328 11.43 -28.47 1.40
N GLU A 329 11.23 -28.84 0.14
CA GLU A 329 10.06 -28.41 -0.62
C GLU A 329 8.78 -29.08 -0.10
N PHE A 330 7.73 -28.28 0.10
CA PHE A 330 6.42 -28.78 0.47
C PHE A 330 5.51 -28.85 -0.75
N ALA A 331 5.53 -29.98 -1.46
CA ALA A 331 4.78 -30.18 -2.72
C ALA A 331 3.28 -29.87 -2.63
N VAL A 332 2.69 -29.92 -1.43
CA VAL A 332 1.28 -29.56 -1.20
C VAL A 332 0.99 -28.05 -1.35
N ILE A 333 1.96 -27.18 -1.03
CA ILE A 333 1.75 -25.73 -0.99
C ILE A 333 1.47 -25.15 -2.38
N PRO A 334 2.24 -25.47 -3.45
CA PRO A 334 1.90 -25.06 -4.81
C PRO A 334 0.49 -25.47 -5.25
N LEU A 335 0.03 -26.67 -4.85
CA LEU A 335 -1.31 -27.17 -5.18
C LEU A 335 -2.41 -26.35 -4.49
N VAL A 336 -2.20 -26.02 -3.22
CA VAL A 336 -3.14 -25.18 -2.45
C VAL A 336 -3.16 -23.75 -3.01
N ALA A 337 -1.99 -23.19 -3.28
CA ALA A 337 -1.85 -21.84 -3.83
C ALA A 337 -2.58 -21.74 -5.18
N GLY A 338 -2.37 -22.70 -6.08
CA GLY A 338 -3.07 -22.78 -7.37
C GLY A 338 -4.59 -22.90 -7.25
N LYS A 339 -5.11 -23.59 -6.23
CA LYS A 339 -6.57 -23.69 -5.97
C LYS A 339 -7.19 -22.33 -5.64
N TYR A 340 -6.45 -21.46 -4.95
CA TYR A 340 -6.91 -20.13 -4.56
C TYR A 340 -6.41 -19.02 -5.48
N ASP A 341 -5.78 -19.37 -6.61
CA ASP A 341 -5.14 -18.44 -7.54
C ASP A 341 -4.08 -17.55 -6.88
N VAL A 342 -3.42 -18.08 -5.84
CA VAL A 342 -2.28 -17.45 -5.17
C VAL A 342 -1.00 -17.91 -5.86
N LYS A 343 -0.15 -16.98 -6.24
CA LYS A 343 1.19 -17.28 -6.75
C LYS A 343 2.14 -17.54 -5.59
N TYR A 344 2.63 -18.78 -5.51
CA TYR A 344 3.60 -19.16 -4.48
C TYR A 344 5.03 -19.03 -5.03
N ILE A 345 5.86 -18.26 -4.33
CA ILE A 345 7.29 -18.14 -4.61
C ILE A 345 8.04 -18.56 -3.35
N ASN A 346 8.89 -19.57 -3.47
CA ASN A 346 9.83 -19.93 -2.42
C ASN A 346 11.19 -19.32 -2.77
N ILE A 347 11.67 -18.44 -1.90
CA ILE A 347 12.95 -17.74 -1.99
C ILE A 347 13.89 -18.29 -0.92
#